data_AF-A1WLS7-F1
#
_entry.id   AF-A1WLS7-F1
#
_cell.length_a   1.000
_cell.length_b   1.000
_cell.length_c   1.000
_cell.angle_alpha   90.00
_cell.angle_beta   90.00
_cell.angle_gamma   90.00
#
_symmetry.space_group_name_H-M   'P 1'
#
loop_
_entity.id
_entity.type
_entity.pdbx_description
1 polymer ?
#
loop_
_entity_poly.entity_id
_entity_poly.type
_entity_poly.pdbx_seq_one_letter_code
_entity_poly.pdbx_strand_id
1 'polypeptide(L)'
;MEMFVISNEDAVTQSFFEAMRAFPATWLWHPLPRPYEGARAVLLPRRDARSMRVADELRSAGIADLGAHLAALCARQNVQGDGEESLFCDGSV
;
A
#
# COMPACT_ATOMS: atom_id res chain seq x y z
N MET A 1 -7.52 -6.92 3.67
CA MET A 1 -6.40 -7.32 2.81
C MET A 1 -5.21 -6.59 3.35
N GLU A 2 -4.06 -7.23 3.46
CA GLU A 2 -2.81 -6.55 3.80
C GLU A 2 -2.05 -6.25 2.50
N MET A 3 -1.35 -5.12 2.45
CA MET A 3 -0.71 -4.64 1.23
C MET A 3 0.68 -4.08 1.53
N PHE A 4 1.68 -4.59 0.83
CA PHE A 4 3.09 -4.24 1.06
C PHE A 4 3.78 -3.85 -0.24
N VAL A 5 4.85 -3.05 -0.15
CA VAL A 5 5.70 -2.70 -1.30
C VAL A 5 7.01 -3.45 -1.24
N ILE A 6 7.41 -4.06 -2.36
CA ILE A 6 8.78 -4.57 -2.54
C ILE A 6 9.43 -3.93 -3.79
N SER A 7 10.75 -3.82 -3.76
CA SER A 7 11.55 -3.39 -4.91
C SER A 7 11.37 -4.36 -6.08
N ASN A 8 11.41 -3.85 -7.30
CA ASN A 8 11.38 -4.65 -8.52
C ASN A 8 12.80 -5.03 -9.01
N GLU A 9 13.82 -4.83 -8.18
CA GLU A 9 15.15 -5.39 -8.43
C GLU A 9 15.08 -6.91 -8.54
N ASP A 10 15.77 -7.46 -9.55
CA ASP A 10 15.66 -8.89 -9.91
C ASP A 10 16.02 -9.81 -8.75
N ALA A 11 17.09 -9.49 -8.01
CA ALA A 11 17.53 -10.28 -6.86
C ALA A 11 16.48 -10.31 -5.74
N VAL A 12 15.91 -9.15 -5.39
CA VAL A 12 14.87 -9.04 -4.34
C VAL A 12 13.61 -9.78 -4.77
N THR A 13 13.20 -9.57 -6.03
CA THR A 13 12.01 -10.19 -6.59
C THR A 13 12.18 -11.71 -6.62
N GLN A 14 13.30 -12.22 -7.12
CA GLN A 14 13.55 -13.65 -7.20
C GLN A 14 13.52 -14.31 -5.83
N SER A 15 14.27 -13.77 -4.85
CA SER A 15 14.30 -14.33 -3.49
C SER A 15 12.91 -14.28 -2.83
N PHE A 16 12.14 -13.21 -3.06
CA PHE A 16 10.78 -13.12 -2.55
C PHE A 16 9.85 -14.18 -3.18
N PHE A 17 9.91 -14.36 -4.50
CA PHE A 17 9.10 -15.38 -5.19
C PHE A 17 9.49 -16.80 -4.75
N GLU A 18 10.77 -17.08 -4.55
CA GLU A 18 11.24 -18.37 -4.04
C GLU A 18 10.74 -18.63 -2.62
N ALA A 19 10.81 -17.64 -1.73
CA ALA A 19 10.25 -17.74 -0.38
C ALA A 19 8.74 -18.00 -0.39
N MET A 20 7.99 -17.25 -1.22
CA MET A 20 6.54 -17.44 -1.38
C MET A 20 6.16 -18.75 -2.07
N ARG A 21 7.06 -19.34 -2.88
CA ARG A 21 6.86 -20.66 -3.47
C ARG A 21 7.10 -21.78 -2.46
N ALA A 22 8.12 -21.62 -1.60
CA ALA A 22 8.39 -22.55 -0.51
C ALA A 22 7.30 -22.51 0.57
N PHE A 23 6.66 -21.35 0.76
CA PHE A 23 5.55 -21.16 1.67
C PHE A 23 4.24 -20.93 0.90
N PRO A 24 3.47 -21.99 0.58
CA PRO A 24 2.29 -21.90 -0.29
C PRO A 24 1.14 -21.16 0.39
N ALA A 25 1.20 -19.84 0.36
CA ALA A 25 0.17 -18.89 0.72
C ALA A 25 -0.50 -18.34 -0.55
N THR A 26 -1.74 -17.87 -0.42
CA THR A 26 -2.39 -17.17 -1.53
C THR A 26 -1.89 -15.73 -1.57
N TRP A 27 -1.39 -15.26 -2.71
CA TRP A 27 -0.94 -13.88 -2.86
C TRP A 27 -1.15 -13.40 -4.29
N LEU A 28 -1.30 -12.08 -4.42
CA LEU A 28 -1.39 -11.38 -5.69
C LEU A 28 -0.30 -10.32 -5.73
N TRP A 29 0.16 -9.97 -6.92
CA TRP A 29 1.09 -8.86 -7.09
C TRP A 29 0.70 -8.00 -8.28
N HIS A 30 1.04 -6.72 -8.21
CA HIS A 30 0.80 -5.77 -9.29
C HIS A 30 1.94 -4.74 -9.34
N PRO A 31 2.48 -4.39 -10.53
CA PRO A 31 3.46 -3.31 -10.66
C PRO A 31 2.85 -1.98 -10.21
N LEU A 32 3.60 -1.15 -9.50
CA LEU A 32 3.07 0.16 -9.12
C LEU A 32 3.07 1.12 -10.32
N PRO A 33 2.03 1.96 -10.46
CA PRO A 33 2.00 3.00 -11.48
C PRO A 33 2.97 4.13 -11.12
N ARG A 34 3.22 5.02 -12.11
CA ARG A 34 3.95 6.28 -11.89
C ARG A 34 3.37 7.05 -10.71
N PRO A 35 4.20 7.67 -9.85
CA PRO A 35 5.65 7.85 -9.96
C PRO A 35 6.51 6.71 -9.36
N TYR A 36 5.89 5.62 -8.90
CA TYR A 36 6.57 4.53 -8.17
C TYR A 36 7.03 3.39 -9.09
N GLU A 37 7.48 3.73 -10.30
CA GLU A 37 8.04 2.76 -11.23
C GLU A 37 9.27 2.10 -10.59
N GLY A 38 9.44 0.79 -10.81
CA GLY A 38 10.51 0.01 -10.18
C GLY A 38 10.15 -0.58 -8.81
N ALA A 39 8.89 -0.49 -8.38
CA ALA A 39 8.36 -1.21 -7.23
C ALA A 39 7.06 -1.95 -7.57
N ARG A 40 6.69 -2.91 -6.73
CA ARG A 40 5.45 -3.69 -6.88
C ARG A 40 4.71 -3.81 -5.57
N ALA A 41 3.39 -3.86 -5.67
CA ALA A 41 2.49 -4.13 -4.57
C ALA A 41 2.33 -5.65 -4.43
N VAL A 42 2.50 -6.15 -3.20
CA VAL A 42 2.15 -7.51 -2.79
C VAL A 42 0.86 -7.43 -1.99
N LEU A 43 -0.17 -8.16 -2.43
CA LEU A 43 -1.47 -8.20 -1.79
C LEU A 43 -1.70 -9.57 -1.16
N LEU A 44 -2.03 -9.55 0.13
CA LEU A 44 -2.23 -10.74 0.95
C LEU A 44 -3.70 -10.80 1.40
N PRO A 45 -4.48 -11.80 0.93
CA PRO A 45 -5.88 -11.96 1.33
C PRO A 45 -6.01 -12.24 2.83
N ARG A 46 -6.81 -11.44 3.53
CA ARG A 46 -7.02 -11.59 4.99
C ARG A 46 -7.73 -12.90 5.37
N ARG A 47 -8.43 -13.54 4.42
CA ARG A 47 -9.14 -14.81 4.64
C ARG A 47 -8.21 -16.04 4.62
N ASP A 48 -6.95 -15.87 4.20
CA ASP A 48 -5.96 -16.94 4.15
C ASP A 48 -4.99 -16.79 5.34
N ALA A 49 -5.00 -17.77 6.25
CA ALA A 49 -4.19 -17.71 7.46
C ALA A 49 -2.69 -17.74 7.18
N ARG A 50 -2.26 -18.37 6.08
CA ARG A 50 -0.85 -18.39 5.67
C ARG A 50 -0.44 -17.03 5.14
N SER A 51 -1.30 -16.40 4.35
CA SER A 51 -1.08 -15.02 3.88
C SER A 51 -0.97 -14.03 5.04
N MET A 52 -1.74 -14.21 6.12
CA MET A 52 -1.60 -13.38 7.32
C MET A 52 -0.28 -13.59 8.04
N ARG A 53 0.24 -14.84 8.11
CA ARG A 53 1.59 -15.07 8.65
C ARG A 53 2.66 -14.35 7.83
N VAL A 54 2.57 -14.40 6.50
CA VAL A 54 3.49 -13.64 5.63
C VAL A 54 3.37 -12.14 5.92
N ALA A 55 2.16 -11.62 6.11
CA ALA A 55 1.96 -10.20 6.44
C ALA A 55 2.61 -9.81 7.77
N ASP A 56 2.54 -10.67 8.79
CA ASP A 56 3.19 -10.45 10.08
C ASP A 56 4.72 -10.45 9.94
N GLU A 57 5.28 -11.38 9.16
CA GLU A 57 6.73 -11.42 8.87
C GLU A 57 7.19 -10.17 8.11
N LEU A 58 6.44 -9.73 7.09
CA LEU A 58 6.76 -8.52 6.32
C LEU A 58 6.72 -7.27 7.21
N ARG A 59 5.74 -7.19 8.12
CA ARG A 59 5.65 -6.11 9.09
C ARG A 59 6.81 -6.14 10.08
N SER A 60 7.17 -7.32 10.58
CA SER A 60 8.32 -7.51 11.48
C SER A 60 9.64 -7.11 10.81
N ALA A 61 9.77 -7.40 9.51
CA ALA A 61 10.91 -7.00 8.69
C ALA A 61 10.92 -5.50 8.31
N GLY A 62 9.90 -4.73 8.71
CA GLY A 62 9.81 -3.29 8.44
C GLY A 62 9.48 -2.95 6.98
N ILE A 63 8.90 -3.89 6.23
CA ILE A 63 8.48 -3.65 4.85
C ILE A 63 7.33 -2.64 4.84
N ALA A 64 7.39 -1.69 3.91
CA ALA A 64 6.44 -0.60 3.82
C ALA A 64 5.01 -1.09 3.57
N ASP A 65 4.08 -0.68 4.44
CA ASP A 65 2.65 -0.91 4.30
C ASP A 65 2.05 0.12 3.33
N LEU A 66 1.73 -0.37 2.12
CA LEU A 66 1.17 0.47 1.07
C LEU A 66 -0.26 0.91 1.41
N GLY A 67 -1.02 0.07 2.12
CA GLY A 67 -2.39 0.40 2.52
C GLY A 67 -2.41 1.58 3.48
N ALA A 68 -1.53 1.56 4.49
CA ALA A 68 -1.36 2.66 5.44
C ALA A 68 -0.89 3.95 4.74
N HIS A 69 0.06 3.83 3.80
CA HIS A 69 0.54 4.97 3.02
C HIS A 69 -0.57 5.61 2.18
N LEU A 70 -1.35 4.81 1.46
CA LEU A 70 -2.48 5.29 0.66
C LEU A 70 -3.57 5.92 1.53
N ALA A 71 -3.89 5.32 2.68
CA ALA A 71 -4.85 5.89 3.62
C ALA A 71 -4.40 7.27 4.14
N ALA A 72 -3.10 7.42 4.45
CA ALA A 72 -2.53 8.69 4.85
C ALA A 72 -2.59 9.74 3.72
N LEU A 73 -2.36 9.35 2.46
CA LEU A 73 -2.52 10.24 1.31
C LEU A 73 -3.97 10.70 1.15
N CYS A 74 -4.95 9.79 1.23
CA CYS A 74 -6.37 10.13 1.17
C CYS A 74 -6.78 11.10 2.28
N ALA A 75 -6.32 10.87 3.52
CA ALA A 75 -6.60 11.76 4.64
C ALA A 75 -6.05 13.18 4.41
N ARG A 76 -4.87 13.31 3.80
CA ARG A 76 -4.26 14.61 3.47
C ARG A 76 -5.01 15.32 2.34
N GLN A 77 -5.49 14.58 1.34
CA GLN A 77 -6.26 15.14 0.23
C GLN A 77 -7.62 15.67 0.71
N ASN A 78 -8.27 14.98 1.64
CA ASN A 78 -9.56 15.40 2.18
C ASN A 78 -9.45 16.71 2.98
N VAL A 79 -8.31 16.99 3.62
CA VAL A 79 -8.09 18.25 4.35
C VAL A 79 -7.87 19.44 3.41
N GLN A 80 -7.41 19.21 2.17
CA GLN A 80 -7.18 20.27 1.18
C GLN A 80 -8.46 20.65 0.41
N GLY A 81 -9.56 19.90 0.56
CA GLY A 81 -10.83 20.09 -0.15
C GLY A 81 -11.87 20.95 0.58
N ASP A 82 -11.63 21.36 1.83
CA ASP A 82 -12.57 22.15 2.65
C ASP A 82 -12.15 23.63 2.77
N GLY A 83 -11.69 24.22 1.65
CA GLY A 83 -11.08 25.56 1.62
C GLY A 83 -11.79 26.62 0.78
N GLU A 84 -12.97 26.37 0.22
CA GLU A 84 -13.68 27.35 -0.63
C GLU A 84 -15.20 27.23 -0.47
N GLU A 85 -15.77 27.67 0.66
CA GLU A 85 -17.08 28.35 0.69
C GLU A 85 -17.35 28.95 2.08
N SER A 86 -16.64 30.02 2.46
CA SER A 86 -17.14 30.91 3.51
C SER A 86 -16.47 32.26 3.39
N LEU A 87 -16.95 33.08 2.45
CA LEU A 87 -16.83 34.54 2.42
C LEU A 87 -17.76 35.06 1.30
N PHE A 88 -19.07 34.87 1.49
CA PHE A 88 -20.10 35.67 0.83
C PHE A 88 -21.18 36.03 1.85
N CYS A 89 -20.74 36.63 2.96
CA CYS A 89 -21.60 37.28 3.94
C CYS A 89 -20.98 38.63 4.32
N ASP A 90 -21.26 39.66 3.51
CA ASP A 90 -21.36 41.08 3.89
C ASP A 90 -22.10 41.74 2.70
N GLY A 91 -23.29 42.32 2.80
CA GLY A 91 -23.70 43.29 3.81
C GLY A 91 -23.70 44.70 3.20
N SER A 92 -24.88 45.16 2.76
CA SER A 92 -25.30 46.58 2.73
C SER A 92 -24.69 47.59 1.73
N VAL A 93 -25.53 48.14 0.84
CA VAL A 93 -26.24 49.43 0.99
C VAL A 93 -27.32 49.60 -0.09
#